data_AF-A0A0U3L645-F1
#
_entry.id   AF-A0A0U3L645-F1
#
_cell.length_a   1.000
_cell.length_b   1.000
_cell.length_c   1.000
_cell.angle_alpha   90.00
_cell.angle_beta   90.00
_cell.angle_gamma   90.00
#
_symmetry.space_group_name_H-M   'P 1'
#
loop_
_entity.id
_entity.type
_entity.pdbx_description
1 polymer ?
#
loop_
_entity_poly.entity_id
_entity_poly.type
_entity_poly.pdbx_seq_one_letter_code
_entity_poly.pdbx_strand_id
1 'polypeptide(L)'
;MNPPPRRLPTPDDHRSAFAAALAVLTAEFSAYLDRDSADPVADLVGYRQHAVRLNPGELHGMIDGMREAIAPPTWPTNHHPTARST
;
A
#
# COMPACT_ATOMS: atom_id res chain seq x y z
N MET A 1 -28.64 -13.04 -20.00
CA MET A 1 -27.81 -13.92 -19.16
C MET A 1 -27.46 -13.15 -17.90
N ASN A 2 -27.94 -13.57 -16.72
CA ASN A 2 -27.49 -12.98 -15.45
C ASN A 2 -26.08 -13.52 -15.14
N PRO A 3 -25.11 -12.73 -14.67
CA PRO A 3 -23.84 -13.30 -14.21
C PRO A 3 -24.12 -14.32 -13.10
N PRO A 4 -23.34 -15.42 -13.03
CA PRO A 4 -23.53 -16.40 -11.98
C PRO A 4 -23.41 -15.74 -10.60
N PRO A 5 -24.12 -16.25 -9.57
CA PRO A 5 -24.06 -15.69 -8.24
C PRO A 5 -22.61 -15.62 -7.75
N ARG A 6 -22.19 -14.44 -7.28
CA ARG A 6 -20.88 -14.25 -6.68
C ARG A 6 -20.84 -15.05 -5.38
N ARG A 7 -20.01 -16.10 -5.34
CA ARG A 7 -19.71 -16.78 -4.07
C ARG A 7 -18.96 -15.81 -3.17
N LEU A 8 -19.43 -15.63 -1.94
CA LEU A 8 -18.69 -14.89 -0.94
C LEU A 8 -17.45 -15.69 -0.53
N PRO A 9 -16.32 -15.03 -0.24
CA PRO A 9 -15.12 -15.73 0.21
C PRO A 9 -15.39 -16.46 1.53
N THR A 10 -14.90 -17.70 1.61
CA THR A 10 -14.85 -18.47 2.84
C THR A 10 -13.64 -18.04 3.68
N PRO A 11 -13.55 -18.43 4.97
CA PRO A 11 -12.35 -18.20 5.77
C PRO A 11 -11.07 -18.77 5.14
N ASP A 12 -11.14 -19.92 4.46
CA ASP A 12 -9.98 -20.51 3.77
C ASP A 12 -9.58 -19.72 2.52
N ASP A 13 -10.55 -19.16 1.79
CA ASP A 13 -10.27 -18.24 0.69
C ASP A 13 -9.55 -16.99 1.21
N HIS A 14 -9.98 -16.44 2.35
CA HIS A 14 -9.32 -15.29 2.99
C HIS A 14 -7.90 -15.61 3.44
N ARG A 15 -7.66 -16.77 4.06
CA ARG A 15 -6.32 -17.22 4.46
C ARG A 15 -5.40 -17.36 3.24
N SER A 16 -5.90 -17.99 2.19
CA SER A 16 -5.15 -18.22 0.96
C SER A 16 -4.81 -16.90 0.26
N ALA A 17 -5.78 -15.99 0.14
CA ALA A 17 -5.56 -14.66 -0.43
C ALA A 17 -4.57 -13.83 0.38
N PHE A 18 -4.66 -13.88 1.72
CA PHE A 18 -3.72 -13.18 2.59
C PHE A 18 -2.29 -13.72 2.45
N ALA A 19 -2.11 -15.04 2.42
CA ALA A 19 -0.81 -15.66 2.20
C ALA A 19 -0.21 -15.28 0.83
N ALA A 20 -1.03 -15.28 -0.23
CA ALA A 20 -0.61 -14.85 -1.55
C ALA A 20 -0.16 -13.38 -1.57
N ALA A 21 -0.90 -12.49 -0.89
CA ALA A 21 -0.53 -11.08 -0.78
C ALA A 21 0.82 -10.90 -0.07
N LEU A 22 1.06 -11.61 1.04
CA LEU A 22 2.35 -11.57 1.74
C LEU A 22 3.51 -12.11 0.89
N ALA A 23 3.28 -13.15 0.09
CA ALA A 23 4.29 -13.68 -0.83
C ALA A 23 4.68 -12.64 -1.90
N VAL A 24 3.71 -11.91 -2.46
CA VAL A 24 3.98 -10.81 -3.41
C VAL A 24 4.78 -9.70 -2.73
N LEU A 25 4.34 -9.22 -1.56
CA LEU A 25 5.06 -8.18 -0.82
C LEU A 25 6.51 -8.58 -0.49
N THR A 26 6.72 -9.86 -0.16
CA THR A 26 8.06 -10.39 0.09
C THR A 26 8.92 -10.36 -1.17
N ALA A 27 8.38 -10.80 -2.31
CA ALA A 27 9.09 -10.80 -3.58
C ALA A 27 9.43 -9.38 -4.06
N GLU A 28 8.50 -8.43 -3.94
CA GLU A 28 8.74 -7.03 -4.28
C GLU A 28 9.80 -6.38 -3.40
N PHE A 29 9.77 -6.66 -2.09
CA PHE A 29 10.77 -6.13 -1.18
C PHE A 29 12.16 -6.74 -1.44
N SER A 30 12.26 -8.04 -1.72
CA SER A 30 13.52 -8.66 -2.15
C SER A 30 14.05 -7.99 -3.43
N ALA A 31 13.19 -7.78 -4.43
CA ALA A 31 13.59 -7.09 -5.66
C ALA A 31 13.98 -5.62 -5.45
N TYR A 32 13.46 -4.96 -4.42
CA TYR A 32 13.93 -3.63 -4.00
C TYR A 32 15.34 -3.71 -3.41
N LEU A 33 15.61 -4.69 -2.53
CA LEU A 33 16.93 -4.88 -1.90
C LEU A 33 18.03 -5.27 -2.89
N ASP A 34 17.69 -5.95 -3.98
CA ASP A 34 18.65 -6.33 -5.03
C ASP A 34 19.12 -5.14 -5.90
N ARG A 35 18.62 -3.93 -5.67
CA ARG A 35 19.04 -2.71 -6.40
C ARG A 35 20.29 -2.12 -5.76
N ASP A 36 21.26 -1.71 -6.58
CA ASP A 36 22.50 -1.06 -6.11
C ASP A 36 22.26 0.21 -5.27
N SER A 37 21.11 0.87 -5.45
CA SER A 37 20.74 2.11 -4.75
C SER A 37 19.83 1.88 -3.55
N ALA A 38 19.56 0.63 -3.16
CA ALA A 38 18.63 0.34 -2.06
C ALA A 38 19.22 0.84 -0.73
N ASP A 39 18.54 1.79 -0.10
CA ASP A 39 18.86 2.24 1.25
C ASP A 39 17.57 2.24 2.08
N PRO A 40 17.23 1.12 2.74
CA PRO A 40 15.99 1.00 3.50
C PRO A 40 15.85 2.03 4.62
N VAL A 41 16.96 2.56 5.13
CA VAL A 41 16.96 3.58 6.18
C VAL A 41 16.65 4.94 5.59
N ALA A 42 17.34 5.33 4.52
CA ALA A 42 17.09 6.60 3.82
C ALA A 42 15.69 6.63 3.18
N ASP A 43 15.20 5.48 2.71
CA ASP A 43 13.86 5.31 2.13
C ASP A 43 12.77 5.15 3.20
N LEU A 44 13.12 5.25 4.49
CA LEU A 44 12.21 5.22 5.64
C LEU A 44 11.35 3.95 5.70
N VAL A 45 11.88 2.82 5.24
CA VAL A 45 11.20 1.52 5.32
C VAL A 45 11.04 1.11 6.78
N GLY A 46 9.83 0.71 7.17
CA GLY A 46 9.55 0.26 8.53
C GLY A 46 8.36 -0.69 8.61
N TYR A 47 8.42 -1.61 9.58
CA TYR A 47 7.39 -2.65 9.81
C TYR A 47 6.70 -2.39 11.14
N ARG A 48 5.43 -2.01 11.12
CA ARG A 48 4.67 -1.69 12.33
C ARG A 48 3.30 -2.30 12.27
N GLN A 49 2.90 -2.93 13.37
CA GLN A 49 1.53 -3.37 13.61
C GLN A 49 1.02 -2.61 14.84
N HIS A 50 -0.05 -1.86 14.68
CA HIS A 50 -0.70 -1.12 15.76
C HIS A 50 -2.12 -1.63 15.92
N ALA A 51 -2.50 -1.96 17.16
CA ALA A 51 -3.88 -2.24 17.50
C ALA A 51 -4.57 -0.93 17.89
N VAL A 52 -5.65 -0.59 17.18
CA VAL A 52 -6.52 0.54 17.50
C VAL A 52 -7.92 0.03 17.79
N ARG A 53 -8.55 0.57 18.83
CA ARG A 53 -9.93 0.25 19.18
C ARG A 53 -10.83 1.34 18.63
N LEU A 54 -11.61 1.00 17.60
CA LEU A 54 -12.47 1.94 16.88
C LEU A 54 -13.90 1.42 16.84
N ASN A 55 -14.86 2.33 16.94
CA ASN A 55 -16.23 2.07 16.52
C ASN A 55 -16.33 2.09 14.99
N PRO A 56 -17.45 1.63 14.38
CA PRO A 56 -17.58 1.58 12.93
C PRO A 56 -17.41 2.93 12.23
N GLY A 57 -17.90 4.03 12.81
CA GLY A 57 -17.76 5.37 12.23
C GLY A 57 -16.30 5.85 12.26
N GLU A 58 -15.60 5.61 13.37
CA GLU A 58 -14.17 5.92 13.50
C GLU A 58 -13.31 5.12 12.53
N LEU A 59 -13.64 3.84 12.30
CA LEU A 59 -12.95 3.00 11.32
C LEU A 59 -13.10 3.56 9.89
N HIS A 60 -14.31 3.96 9.49
CA HIS A 60 -14.53 4.58 8.19
C HIS A 60 -13.75 5.89 8.04
N GLY A 61 -13.82 6.76 9.05
CA GLY A 61 -13.06 8.02 9.05
C GLY A 61 -11.55 7.80 8.94
N MET A 62 -11.00 6.80 9.63
CA MET A 62 -9.58 6.45 9.51
C MET A 62 -9.23 5.96 8.10
N ILE A 63 -10.06 5.09 7.51
CA ILE A 63 -9.85 4.59 6.14
C ILE A 63 -9.88 5.73 5.13
N ASP A 64 -10.82 6.65 5.25
CA ASP A 64 -10.96 7.78 4.32
C ASP A 64 -9.79 8.76 4.45
N GLY A 65 -9.37 9.08 5.67
CA GLY A 65 -8.18 9.91 5.90
C GLY A 65 -6.90 9.27 5.36
N MET A 66 -6.72 7.96 5.52
CA MET A 66 -5.58 7.24 4.92
C MET A 66 -5.63 7.27 3.40
N ARG A 67 -6.80 7.08 2.78
CA ARG A 67 -6.98 7.16 1.32
C ARG A 67 -6.65 8.54 0.78
N GLU A 68 -7.07 9.59 1.47
CA GLU A 68 -6.74 10.97 1.11
C GLU A 68 -5.22 11.22 1.21
N ALA A 69 -4.59 10.76 2.29
CA ALA A 69 -3.15 10.94 2.51
C ALA A 69 -2.26 10.24 1.47
N ILE A 70 -2.72 9.11 0.90
CA ILE A 70 -1.98 8.35 -0.13
C ILE A 70 -2.45 8.64 -1.56
N ALA A 71 -3.48 9.46 -1.74
CA ALA A 71 -3.95 9.84 -3.06
C ALA A 71 -2.84 10.62 -3.80
N PRO A 72 -2.75 10.50 -5.14
CA PRO A 72 -1.84 11.32 -5.91
C PRO A 72 -2.05 12.81 -5.57
N PRO A 73 -0.97 13.58 -5.34
CA PRO A 73 -1.09 14.98 -4.99
C PRO A 73 -1.86 15.74 -6.08
N THR A 74 -2.86 16.52 -5.66
CA THR A 74 -3.69 17.36 -6.54
C THR A 74 -3.15 18.79 -6.68
N TRP A 75 -2.03 19.11 -6.01
CA TRP A 75 -1.38 20.41 -6.14
C TRP A 75 -0.60 20.49 -7.47
N PRO A 76 -0.51 21.68 -8.10
CA PRO A 76 0.21 21.84 -9.36
C PRO A 76 1.70 21.57 -9.15
N THR A 77 2.19 20.45 -9.67
CA THR A 77 3.61 20.09 -9.68
C THR A 77 4.37 21.08 -10.56
N ASN A 78 4.88 22.16 -9.98
CA ASN A 78 5.89 23.00 -10.61
C ASN A 78 7.20 22.19 -10.66
N HIS A 79 7.36 21.36 -11.68
CA HIS A 79 8.67 20.85 -12.05
C HIS A 79 9.50 22.01 -12.61
N HIS A 80 10.32 22.64 -11.76
CA HIS A 80 11.41 23.46 -12.27
C HIS A 80 12.48 22.49 -12.78
N PRO A 81 12.80 22.46 -14.09
CA PRO A 81 13.92 21.67 -14.56
C PRO A 81 15.18 22.29 -13.97
N THR A 82 15.84 21.58 -13.06
CA THR A 82 17.18 21.98 -12.60
C THR A 82 18.09 21.97 -13.81
N ALA A 83 18.38 23.16 -14.35
CA ALA A 83 19.39 23.32 -15.37
C ALA A 83 20.69 22.76 -14.80
N ARG A 84 21.20 21.68 -15.41
CA ARG A 84 22.59 21.25 -15.21
C ARG A 84 23.46 22.36 -15.80
N SER A 85 24.01 23.20 -14.91
CA SER A 85 25.11 24.09 -15.27
C SER A 85 26.34 23.26 -15.59
N THR A 86 26.88 23.59 -16.75
CA THR A 86 28.18 23.26 -17.34
C THR A 86 29.36 23.30 -16.37
#